data_AF-X0SSR2-F1
#
_entry.id   AF-X0SSR2-F1
#
_cell.length_a   1.000
_cell.length_b   1.000
_cell.length_c   1.000
_cell.angle_alpha   90.00
_cell.angle_beta   90.00
_cell.angle_gamma   90.00
#
_symmetry.space_group_name_H-M   'P 1'
#
loop_
_entity.id
_entity.type
_entity.pdbx_description
1 polymer ?
#
loop_
_entity_poly.entity_id
_entity_poly.type
_entity_poly.pdbx_seq_one_letter_code
_entity_poly.pdbx_strand_id
1 'polypeptide(L)'
;MKSTVTEIEDKVDELLACLDKDSRHIQESLLQLNKLRSLVIKRDDAGLGTLLKIIQAESDSYGNHESKRQTIRKELANAFGCNTEQMTLSALEASLPKGKKAQVTKKKAKLMSLIKELKKEYLSTTLLLSECTRFNNLLLKSIFDLG
;
A
#
# COMPACT_ATOMS: atom_id res chain seq x y z
N MET A 1 29.23 -22.42 3.29
CA MET A 1 27.97 -22.74 4.00
C MET A 1 27.61 -21.75 5.12
N LYS A 2 28.53 -21.28 5.98
CA LYS A 2 28.20 -20.23 6.97
C LYS A 2 27.92 -18.85 6.33
N SER A 3 28.72 -18.44 5.33
CA SER A 3 28.54 -17.15 4.61
C SER A 3 27.16 -17.01 3.97
N THR A 4 26.72 -18.05 3.25
CA THR A 4 25.42 -18.07 2.55
C THR A 4 24.22 -18.00 3.49
N VAL A 5 24.33 -18.53 4.71
CA VAL A 5 23.25 -18.46 5.70
C VAL A 5 23.15 -17.04 6.27
N THR A 6 24.28 -16.42 6.60
CA THR A 6 24.33 -15.03 7.06
C THR A 6 23.82 -14.05 5.99
N GLU A 7 24.22 -14.24 4.73
CA GLU A 7 23.74 -13.43 3.60
C GLU A 7 22.21 -13.51 3.41
N ILE A 8 21.62 -14.70 3.58
CA ILE A 8 20.16 -14.88 3.54
C ILE A 8 19.48 -14.16 4.71
N GLU A 9 20.03 -14.26 5.92
CA GLU A 9 19.48 -13.60 7.10
C GLU A 9 19.52 -12.07 6.98
N ASP A 10 20.61 -11.51 6.47
CA ASP A 10 20.75 -10.07 6.21
C ASP A 10 19.76 -9.59 5.15
N LYS A 11 19.55 -10.38 4.10
CA LYS A 11 18.56 -10.06 3.05
C LYS A 11 17.12 -10.15 3.55
N VAL A 12 16.83 -11.07 4.45
CA VAL A 12 15.53 -11.13 5.13
C VAL A 12 15.32 -9.88 5.98
N ASP A 13 16.34 -9.39 6.68
CA ASP A 13 16.23 -8.13 7.44
C ASP A 13 16.01 -6.93 6.55
N GLU A 14 16.72 -6.86 5.42
CA GLU A 14 16.51 -5.81 4.42
C GLU A 14 15.07 -5.84 3.88
N LEU A 15 14.53 -7.03 3.61
CA LEU A 15 13.13 -7.19 3.22
C LEU A 15 12.19 -6.72 4.34
N LEU A 16 12.41 -7.12 5.60
CA LEU A 16 11.54 -6.74 6.71
C LEU A 16 11.52 -5.22 6.94
N ALA A 17 12.66 -4.54 6.79
CA ALA A 17 12.75 -3.09 6.82
C ALA A 17 12.03 -2.44 5.62
N CYS A 18 12.10 -3.08 4.45
CA CYS A 18 11.34 -2.66 3.27
C CYS A 18 9.83 -2.71 3.55
N LEU A 19 9.33 -3.83 4.07
CA LEU A 19 7.91 -4.05 4.40
C LEU A 19 7.38 -3.10 5.48
N ASP A 20 8.25 -2.56 6.33
CA ASP A 20 7.87 -1.50 7.27
C ASP A 20 7.57 -0.18 6.59
N LYS A 21 8.29 0.15 5.51
CA LYS A 21 7.98 1.31 4.69
C LYS A 21 6.70 1.08 3.87
N ASP A 22 6.47 -0.13 3.34
CA ASP A 22 5.16 -0.48 2.74
C ASP A 22 4.01 -0.28 3.73
N SER A 23 4.19 -0.73 4.98
CA SER A 23 3.19 -0.55 6.04
C SER A 23 2.89 0.92 6.30
N ARG A 24 3.92 1.78 6.37
CA ARG A 24 3.75 3.23 6.56
C ARG A 24 3.04 3.87 5.39
N HIS A 25 3.42 3.52 4.16
CA HIS A 25 2.78 4.05 2.96
C HIS A 25 1.28 3.70 2.89
N ILE A 26 0.90 2.47 3.27
CA ILE A 26 -0.53 2.10 3.36
C ILE A 26 -1.26 2.92 4.44
N GLN A 27 -0.61 3.17 5.57
CA GLN A 27 -1.19 4.02 6.63
C GLN A 27 -1.36 5.47 6.19
N GLU A 28 -0.38 6.03 5.48
CA GLU A 28 -0.45 7.36 4.87
C GLU A 28 -1.59 7.43 3.84
N SER A 29 -1.72 6.41 2.98
CA SER A 29 -2.83 6.29 2.02
C SER A 29 -4.19 6.28 2.72
N LEU A 30 -4.33 5.58 3.85
CA LEU A 30 -5.55 5.59 4.66
C LEU A 30 -5.87 6.98 5.23
N LEU A 31 -4.85 7.73 5.67
CA LEU A 31 -5.03 9.10 6.13
C LEU A 31 -5.44 10.03 4.99
N GLN A 32 -4.87 9.85 3.80
CA GLN A 32 -5.23 10.60 2.60
C GLN A 32 -6.66 10.33 2.16
N LEU A 33 -7.13 9.07 2.19
CA LEU A 33 -8.54 8.75 1.91
C LEU A 33 -9.48 9.43 2.90
N ASN A 34 -9.15 9.43 4.20
CA ASN A 34 -9.91 10.16 5.22
C ASN A 34 -9.94 11.67 4.93
N LYS A 35 -8.77 12.24 4.59
CA LYS A 35 -8.65 13.66 4.27
C LYS A 35 -9.45 14.03 3.02
N LEU A 36 -9.38 13.21 1.97
CA LEU A 36 -10.15 13.36 0.74
C LEU A 36 -11.64 13.44 1.04
N ARG A 37 -12.18 12.47 1.78
CA ARG A 37 -13.61 12.47 2.16
C ARG A 37 -14.00 13.74 2.93
N SER A 38 -13.17 14.16 3.89
CA SER A 38 -13.43 15.38 4.66
C SER A 38 -13.46 16.64 3.77
N LEU A 39 -12.53 16.75 2.82
CA LEU A 39 -12.43 17.88 1.91
C LEU A 39 -13.60 17.92 0.91
N VAL A 40 -14.01 16.77 0.38
CA VAL A 40 -15.19 16.65 -0.51
C VAL A 40 -16.45 17.10 0.21
N ILE A 41 -16.68 16.63 1.44
CA ILE A 41 -17.86 17.02 2.24
C ILE A 41 -17.87 18.53 2.51
N LYS A 42 -16.70 19.11 2.77
CA LYS A 42 -16.52 20.55 3.02
C LYS A 42 -16.50 21.40 1.75
N ARG A 43 -16.46 20.79 0.56
CA ARG A 43 -16.30 21.47 -0.73
C ARG A 43 -15.05 22.36 -0.78
N ASP A 44 -13.96 21.88 -0.17
CA ASP A 44 -12.69 22.61 -0.11
C ASP A 44 -11.81 22.25 -1.32
N ASP A 45 -12.06 22.92 -2.44
CA ASP A 45 -11.36 22.66 -3.71
C ASP A 45 -9.87 22.97 -3.63
N ALA A 46 -9.47 24.00 -2.87
CA ALA A 46 -8.07 24.34 -2.66
C ALA A 46 -7.33 23.25 -1.87
N GLY A 47 -7.98 22.73 -0.83
CA GLY A 47 -7.49 21.58 -0.07
C GLY A 47 -7.39 20.32 -0.91
N LEU A 48 -8.37 20.06 -1.79
CA LEU A 48 -8.34 18.92 -2.73
C LEU A 48 -7.17 19.03 -3.72
N GLY A 49 -6.95 20.22 -4.29
CA GLY A 49 -5.81 20.46 -5.19
C GLY A 49 -4.46 20.26 -4.49
N THR A 50 -4.35 20.66 -3.22
CA THR A 50 -3.15 20.43 -2.41
C THR A 50 -2.94 18.94 -2.12
N LEU A 51 -4.01 18.22 -1.73
CA LEU A 51 -3.95 16.78 -1.48
C LEU A 51 -3.52 15.99 -2.71
N LEU A 52 -4.01 16.35 -3.90
CA LEU A 52 -3.63 15.71 -5.15
C LEU A 52 -2.12 15.83 -5.41
N LYS A 53 -1.53 17.01 -5.20
CA LYS A 53 -0.08 17.24 -5.36
C LYS A 53 0.74 16.38 -4.39
N ILE A 54 0.28 16.25 -3.14
CA ILE A 54 0.94 15.39 -2.14
C ILE A 54 0.93 13.93 -2.61
N ILE A 55 -0.23 13.42 -3.03
CA ILE A 55 -0.37 12.03 -3.51
C ILE A 55 0.53 11.77 -4.73
N GLN A 56 0.60 12.72 -5.68
CA GLN A 56 1.46 12.59 -6.85
C GLN A 56 2.95 12.50 -6.47
N ALA A 57 3.43 13.43 -5.63
CA ALA A 57 4.82 13.43 -5.17
C ALA A 57 5.19 12.15 -4.40
N GLU A 58 4.26 11.64 -3.57
CA GLU A 58 4.46 10.38 -2.85
C GLU A 58 4.51 9.17 -3.78
N SER A 59 3.62 9.10 -4.78
CA SER A 59 3.57 8.01 -5.78
C SER A 59 4.90 7.88 -6.51
N ASP A 60 5.47 9.01 -6.96
CA ASP A 60 6.76 9.03 -7.65
C ASP A 60 7.89 8.50 -6.75
N SER A 61 7.86 8.88 -5.47
CA SER A 61 8.85 8.42 -4.49
C SER A 61 8.71 6.92 -4.12
N TYR A 62 7.47 6.40 -4.15
CA TYR A 62 7.16 5.03 -3.77
C TYR A 62 7.51 4.02 -4.86
N GLY A 63 7.47 4.41 -6.15
CA GLY A 63 7.90 3.54 -7.26
C GLY A 63 9.33 3.01 -7.12
N ASN A 64 10.25 3.85 -6.63
CA ASN A 64 11.62 3.44 -6.33
C ASN A 64 11.69 2.41 -5.19
N HIS A 65 10.80 2.56 -4.21
CA HIS A 65 10.71 1.63 -3.08
C HIS A 65 10.19 0.25 -3.53
N GLU A 66 9.14 0.24 -4.34
CA GLU A 66 8.60 -0.97 -4.97
C GLU A 66 9.70 -1.71 -5.75
N SER A 67 10.46 -0.98 -6.56
CA SER A 67 11.56 -1.54 -7.34
C SER A 67 12.62 -2.19 -6.46
N LYS A 68 13.02 -1.51 -5.37
CA LYS A 68 13.94 -2.08 -4.36
C LYS A 68 13.38 -3.38 -3.76
N ARG A 69 12.08 -3.40 -3.41
CA ARG A 69 11.43 -4.59 -2.85
C ARG A 69 11.48 -5.77 -3.82
N GLN A 70 11.23 -5.53 -5.11
CA GLN A 70 11.31 -6.58 -6.13
C GLN A 70 12.73 -7.11 -6.32
N THR A 71 13.75 -6.25 -6.26
CA THR A 71 15.15 -6.68 -6.30
C THR A 71 15.48 -7.61 -5.12
N ILE A 72 15.13 -7.22 -3.89
CA ILE A 72 15.37 -8.06 -2.70
C ILE A 72 14.63 -9.39 -2.82
N ARG A 73 13.38 -9.38 -3.30
CA ARG A 73 12.59 -10.59 -3.52
C ARG A 73 13.26 -11.53 -4.53
N LYS A 74 13.82 -10.99 -5.61
CA LYS A 74 14.54 -11.77 -6.64
C LYS A 74 15.84 -12.36 -6.08
N GLU A 75 16.59 -11.59 -5.30
CA GLU A 75 17.82 -12.07 -4.65
C GLU A 75 17.52 -13.21 -3.66
N LEU A 76 16.47 -13.07 -2.85
CA LEU A 76 16.00 -14.13 -1.98
C LEU A 76 15.56 -15.36 -2.79
N ALA A 77 14.77 -15.19 -3.85
CA ALA A 77 14.34 -16.31 -4.70
C ALA A 77 15.54 -17.12 -5.23
N ASN A 78 16.56 -16.43 -5.73
CA ASN A 78 17.81 -17.05 -6.19
C ASN A 78 18.53 -17.80 -5.06
N ALA A 79 18.63 -17.20 -3.87
CA ALA A 79 19.29 -17.83 -2.72
C ALA A 79 18.56 -19.09 -2.22
N PHE A 80 17.23 -19.13 -2.36
CA PHE A 80 16.41 -20.30 -2.03
C PHE A 80 16.21 -21.27 -3.21
N GLY A 81 16.80 -20.98 -4.38
CA GLY A 81 16.70 -21.84 -5.57
C GLY A 81 15.29 -21.94 -6.16
N CYS A 82 14.45 -20.92 -5.96
CA CYS A 82 13.09 -20.87 -6.50
C CYS A 82 12.91 -19.69 -7.47
N ASN A 83 11.78 -19.66 -8.19
CA ASN A 83 11.46 -18.49 -9.00
C ASN A 83 10.94 -17.32 -8.14
N THR A 84 10.92 -16.12 -8.71
CA THR A 84 10.51 -14.92 -7.96
C THR A 84 9.03 -14.97 -7.57
N GLU A 85 8.19 -15.58 -8.40
CA GLU A 85 6.76 -15.74 -8.18
C GLU A 85 6.45 -16.60 -6.94
N GLN A 86 7.23 -17.66 -6.74
CA GLN A 86 7.15 -18.58 -5.59
C GLN A 86 7.67 -17.94 -4.29
N MET A 87 8.55 -16.93 -4.40
CA MET A 87 9.09 -16.21 -3.24
C MET A 87 8.03 -15.30 -2.62
N THR A 88 7.15 -15.89 -1.82
CA THR A 88 6.11 -15.21 -1.04
C THR A 88 6.48 -15.14 0.44
N LEU A 89 5.85 -14.25 1.21
CA LEU A 89 6.06 -14.22 2.67
C LEU A 89 5.69 -15.55 3.34
N SER A 90 4.70 -16.29 2.82
CA SER A 90 4.35 -17.63 3.33
C SER A 90 5.42 -18.66 3.02
N ALA A 91 5.99 -18.64 1.81
CA ALA A 91 7.09 -19.53 1.43
C ALA A 91 8.35 -19.21 2.27
N LEU A 92 8.66 -17.93 2.43
CA LEU A 92 9.77 -17.47 3.25
C LEU A 92 9.59 -17.88 4.73
N GLU A 93 8.39 -17.71 5.29
CA GLU A 93 8.05 -18.14 6.65
C GLU A 93 8.26 -19.65 6.88
N ALA A 94 8.00 -20.48 5.87
CA ALA A 94 8.18 -21.93 5.95
C ALA A 94 9.66 -22.36 5.95
N SER A 95 10.51 -21.60 5.27
CA SER A 95 11.93 -21.94 5.06
C SER A 95 12.89 -21.32 6.08
N LEU A 96 12.41 -20.42 6.96
CA LEU A 96 13.26 -19.68 7.89
C LEU A 96 13.36 -20.32 9.30
N PRO A 97 14.48 -20.10 10.00
CA PRO A 97 14.62 -20.49 11.40
C PRO A 97 13.63 -19.73 12.31
N LYS A 98 13.31 -20.32 13.48
CA LYS A 98 12.24 -19.85 14.39
C LYS A 98 12.29 -18.34 14.71
N GLY A 99 13.50 -17.76 14.88
CA GLY A 99 13.67 -16.34 15.21
C GLY A 99 13.17 -15.39 14.12
N LYS A 100 13.61 -15.58 12.87
CA LYS A 100 13.16 -14.76 11.72
C LYS A 100 11.72 -15.08 11.31
N LYS A 101 11.30 -16.34 11.45
CA LYS A 101 9.93 -16.79 11.15
C LYS A 101 8.87 -15.97 11.89
N ALA A 102 9.07 -15.73 13.20
CA ALA A 102 8.15 -14.93 13.99
C ALA A 102 8.02 -13.49 13.49
N GLN A 103 9.13 -12.89 13.04
CA GLN A 103 9.14 -11.54 12.49
C GLN A 103 8.39 -11.45 11.16
N VAL A 104 8.65 -12.39 10.25
CA VAL A 104 7.94 -12.48 8.95
C VAL A 104 6.44 -12.68 9.18
N THR A 105 6.06 -13.57 10.10
CA THR A 105 4.66 -13.83 10.46
C THR A 105 3.97 -12.55 10.94
N LYS A 106 4.61 -11.81 11.85
CA LYS A 106 4.09 -10.54 12.38
C LYS A 106 3.93 -9.48 11.28
N LYS A 107 4.92 -9.33 10.39
CA LYS A 107 4.85 -8.37 9.27
C LYS A 107 3.74 -8.74 8.29
N LYS A 108 3.65 -10.02 7.91
CA LYS A 108 2.60 -10.54 7.02
C LYS A 108 1.20 -10.25 7.58
N ALA A 109 0.96 -10.56 8.86
CA ALA A 109 -0.33 -10.28 9.50
C ALA A 109 -0.67 -8.78 9.50
N LYS A 110 0.30 -7.93 9.85
CA LYS A 110 0.13 -6.47 9.82
C LYS A 110 -0.23 -5.96 8.42
N LEU A 111 0.51 -6.36 7.40
CA LEU A 111 0.25 -5.96 6.01
C LEU A 111 -1.11 -6.45 5.52
N MET A 112 -1.48 -7.70 5.80
CA MET A 112 -2.81 -8.22 5.43
C MET A 112 -3.93 -7.42 6.07
N SER A 113 -3.79 -7.05 7.35
CA SER A 113 -4.76 -6.20 8.04
C SER A 113 -4.86 -4.81 7.41
N LEU A 114 -3.72 -4.18 7.11
CA LEU A 114 -3.66 -2.85 6.50
C LEU A 114 -4.24 -2.84 5.08
N ILE A 115 -3.91 -3.84 4.27
CA ILE A 115 -4.46 -3.99 2.91
C ILE A 115 -5.97 -4.20 2.94
N LYS A 116 -6.48 -5.00 3.88
CA LYS A 116 -7.92 -5.21 4.06
C LYS A 116 -8.62 -3.89 4.39
N GLU A 117 -8.06 -3.11 5.31
CA GLU A 117 -8.62 -1.79 5.66
C GLU A 117 -8.54 -0.82 4.48
N LEU A 118 -7.40 -0.75 3.78
CA LEU A 118 -7.24 0.11 2.60
C LEU A 118 -8.28 -0.19 1.53
N LYS A 119 -8.54 -1.48 1.24
CA LYS A 119 -9.57 -1.88 0.28
C LYS A 119 -10.97 -1.43 0.71
N LYS A 120 -11.31 -1.60 1.99
CA LYS A 120 -12.59 -1.14 2.56
C LYS A 120 -12.74 0.37 2.43
N GLU A 121 -11.73 1.13 2.84
CA GLU A 121 -11.77 2.59 2.82
C GLU A 121 -11.77 3.17 1.41
N TYR A 122 -11.06 2.52 0.48
CA TYR A 122 -11.11 2.87 -0.94
C TYR A 122 -12.53 2.72 -1.50
N LEU A 123 -13.16 1.56 -1.32
CA LEU A 123 -14.54 1.32 -1.79
C LEU A 123 -15.53 2.33 -1.21
N SER A 124 -15.45 2.61 0.09
CA SER A 124 -16.30 3.62 0.74
C SER A 124 -16.10 5.01 0.15
N THR A 125 -14.86 5.38 -0.18
CA THR A 125 -14.53 6.68 -0.77
C THR A 125 -15.03 6.78 -2.21
N THR A 126 -14.85 5.72 -3.01
CA THR A 126 -15.39 5.65 -4.38
C THR A 126 -16.91 5.78 -4.40
N LEU A 127 -17.60 5.13 -3.46
CA LEU A 127 -19.06 5.25 -3.33
C LEU A 127 -19.47 6.69 -3.02
N LEU A 128 -18.83 7.34 -2.04
CA LEU A 128 -19.10 8.74 -1.71
C LEU A 128 -18.95 9.65 -2.94
N LEU A 129 -17.84 9.52 -3.66
CA LEU A 129 -17.56 10.34 -4.84
C LEU A 129 -18.60 10.11 -5.94
N SER A 130 -18.99 8.86 -6.19
CA SER A 130 -20.03 8.51 -7.17
C SER A 130 -21.37 9.14 -6.81
N GLU A 131 -21.76 9.11 -5.54
CA GLU A 131 -22.99 9.74 -5.07
C GLU A 131 -22.92 11.27 -5.19
N CYS A 132 -21.80 11.90 -4.85
CA CYS A 132 -21.60 13.34 -5.06
C CYS A 132 -21.77 13.71 -6.54
N THR A 133 -21.16 12.97 -7.46
CA THR A 133 -21.33 13.19 -8.90
C THR A 133 -22.78 13.00 -9.33
N ARG A 134 -23.46 11.95 -8.86
CA ARG A 134 -24.87 11.68 -9.16
C ARG A 134 -25.76 12.84 -8.72
N PHE A 135 -25.63 13.30 -7.48
CA PHE A 135 -26.40 14.43 -6.95
C PHE A 135 -26.11 15.73 -7.69
N ASN A 136 -24.84 16.04 -7.97
CA ASN A 136 -24.47 17.24 -8.72
C ASN A 136 -25.12 17.24 -10.11
N ASN A 137 -25.10 16.11 -10.80
CA ASN A 137 -25.74 15.99 -12.12
C ASN A 137 -27.27 16.16 -12.05
N LEU A 138 -27.93 15.60 -11.03
CA LEU A 138 -29.37 15.78 -10.84
C LEU A 138 -29.74 17.23 -10.55
N LEU A 139 -28.95 17.92 -9.72
CA LEU A 139 -29.15 19.34 -9.42
C LEU A 139 -28.97 20.21 -10.67
N LEU A 140 -27.89 19.97 -11.43
CA LEU A 140 -27.64 20.71 -12.67
C LEU A 140 -28.78 20.49 -13.67
N LYS A 141 -29.21 19.24 -13.89
CA LYS A 141 -30.38 18.95 -14.74
C LYS A 141 -31.63 19.68 -14.28
N SER A 142 -31.96 19.61 -12.99
CA SER A 142 -33.13 20.32 -12.47
C SER A 142 -33.05 21.84 -12.68
N ILE A 143 -31.87 22.44 -12.55
CA ILE A 143 -31.70 23.89 -12.73
C ILE A 143 -31.80 24.27 -14.22
N PHE A 144 -31.22 23.47 -15.11
CA PHE A 144 -31.17 23.76 -16.55
C PHE A 144 -32.42 23.30 -17.33
N ASP A 145 -33.15 22.29 -16.84
CA ASP A 145 -34.43 21.83 -17.42
C ASP A 145 -35.63 22.68 -16.93
N LEU A 146 -35.42 23.56 -15.95
CA LEU A 146 -36.41 24.55 -15.45
C LEU A 146 -36.21 25.96 -16.06
N GLY A 147 -35.25 26.14 -16.98
CA GLY A 147 -35.01 27.37 -17.73
C GLY A 147 -35.50 27.28 -19.17
#